data_AF-A0A8D6PRZ9-F1
#
_entry.id   AF-A0A8D6PRZ9-F1
#
_cell.length_a   1.000
_cell.length_b   1.000
_cell.length_c   1.000
_cell.angle_alpha   90.00
_cell.angle_beta   90.00
_cell.angle_gamma   90.00
#
_symmetry.space_group_name_H-M   'P 1'
#
loop_
_entity.id
_entity.type
_entity.pdbx_description
1 polymer ?
#
loop_
_entity_poly.entity_id
_entity_poly.type
_entity_poly.pdbx_seq_one_letter_code
_entity_poly.pdbx_strand_id
1 'polypeptide(L)'
;MYMEIENVLSMDDWRAYKVPHNVEVDGLVEKTKTLIIEFENKRRVLSTREGFKIVKYVGNHSIPEVFWDKVHHYKDYESKILKTIGIKKDEIALLSTGANMDNLAVAKEEFDEFYVIAFTTAGAKYNAIRLGDEEADYIEKDFKTYKIVDGKIVPKENIGTVNIILITNANLTDGAMARAIITITEAKTNAFQELNVRSTKHPELLATGTGTDNIIVVKGFGRGVDYTGGHTKMGEMIAKAVKKSVIEALIKQDNIKI
;
A
#
# COMPACT_ATOMS: atom_id res chain seq x y z
N MET A 1 -25.77 -11.19 9.00
CA MET A 1 -24.76 -11.22 10.07
C MET A 1 -23.96 -9.94 9.93
N TYR A 2 -24.07 -8.99 10.86
CA TYR A 2 -23.26 -7.77 10.81
C TYR A 2 -21.80 -8.18 11.01
N MET A 3 -20.94 -7.88 10.03
CA MET A 3 -19.49 -8.04 10.24
C MET A 3 -19.08 -7.04 11.31
N GLU A 4 -18.31 -7.51 12.29
CA GLU A 4 -17.63 -6.61 13.24
C GLU A 4 -16.71 -5.69 12.43
N ILE A 5 -16.72 -4.39 12.70
CA ILE A 5 -15.87 -3.41 12.03
C ILE A 5 -15.04 -2.67 13.07
N GLU A 6 -13.76 -2.48 12.76
CA GLU A 6 -12.85 -1.69 13.59
C GLU A 6 -12.68 -0.32 12.92
N ASN A 7 -13.33 0.72 13.46
CA ASN A 7 -13.20 2.07 12.92
C ASN A 7 -11.75 2.57 13.05
N VAL A 8 -11.22 3.17 11.99
CA VAL A 8 -9.87 3.75 11.95
C VAL A 8 -9.94 5.27 11.95
N LEU A 9 -10.66 5.84 10.98
CA LEU A 9 -10.79 7.29 10.82
C LEU A 9 -12.04 7.61 10.00
N SER A 10 -12.64 8.79 10.19
CA SER A 10 -13.69 9.30 9.32
C SER A 10 -13.47 10.79 9.11
N MET A 11 -13.64 11.25 7.89
CA MET A 11 -13.39 12.64 7.50
C MET A 11 -14.14 12.97 6.22
N ASP A 12 -14.68 14.19 6.12
CA ASP A 12 -15.51 14.64 5.00
C ASP A 12 -16.60 13.63 4.63
N ASP A 13 -16.55 13.10 3.41
CA ASP A 13 -17.49 12.19 2.78
C ASP A 13 -16.96 10.75 2.75
N TRP A 14 -16.03 10.40 3.66
CA TRP A 14 -15.43 9.07 3.69
C TRP A 14 -15.09 8.55 5.07
N ARG A 15 -15.02 7.23 5.18
CA ARG A 15 -14.64 6.52 6.40
C ARG A 15 -13.71 5.36 6.12
N ALA A 16 -12.71 5.20 6.97
CA ALA A 16 -11.76 4.11 6.97
C ALA A 16 -12.04 3.17 8.15
N TYR A 17 -12.13 1.88 7.87
CA TYR A 17 -12.36 0.83 8.86
C TYR A 17 -11.66 -0.47 8.45
N LYS A 18 -11.29 -1.30 9.42
CA LYS A 18 -10.80 -2.66 9.16
C LYS A 18 -11.98 -3.63 9.28
N VAL A 19 -12.05 -4.59 8.36
CA VAL A 19 -13.01 -5.69 8.38
C VAL A 19 -12.25 -6.96 8.78
N PRO A 20 -12.39 -7.46 10.02
CA PRO A 20 -11.92 -8.78 10.40
C PRO A 20 -12.75 -9.86 9.70
N HIS A 21 -12.08 -10.82 9.08
CA HIS A 21 -12.73 -11.95 8.43
C HIS A 21 -11.77 -13.13 8.31
N ASN A 22 -12.27 -14.26 7.83
CA ASN A 22 -11.45 -15.42 7.52
C ASN A 22 -11.11 -15.47 6.03
N VAL A 23 -9.98 -16.08 5.70
CA VAL A 23 -9.61 -16.48 4.34
C VAL A 23 -9.18 -17.94 4.33
N GLU A 24 -9.47 -18.64 3.24
CA GLU A 24 -9.18 -20.06 3.09
C GLU A 24 -8.36 -20.32 1.82
N VAL A 25 -7.21 -20.97 2.01
CA VAL A 25 -6.30 -21.41 0.94
C VAL A 25 -5.90 -22.85 1.24
N ASP A 26 -6.10 -23.74 0.25
CA ASP A 26 -5.78 -25.18 0.34
C ASP A 26 -6.33 -25.89 1.60
N GLY A 27 -7.57 -25.55 2.00
CA GLY A 27 -8.26 -26.13 3.15
C GLY A 27 -7.81 -25.60 4.53
N LEU A 28 -6.83 -24.71 4.57
CA LEU A 28 -6.41 -24.00 5.78
C LEU A 28 -7.20 -22.69 5.90
N VAL A 29 -7.69 -22.39 7.10
CA VAL A 29 -8.47 -21.19 7.40
C VAL A 29 -7.69 -20.30 8.36
N GLU A 30 -7.48 -19.04 7.99
CA GLU A 30 -6.83 -18.05 8.85
C GLU A 30 -7.66 -16.80 9.03
N LYS A 31 -7.50 -16.19 10.20
CA LYS A 31 -8.04 -14.86 10.50
C LYS A 31 -7.17 -13.80 9.84
N THR A 32 -7.82 -12.78 9.29
CA THR A 32 -7.14 -11.62 8.74
C THR A 32 -8.04 -10.38 8.83
N LYS A 33 -7.51 -9.24 8.40
CA LYS A 33 -8.21 -7.96 8.32
C LYS A 33 -7.98 -7.31 6.96
N THR A 34 -9.03 -6.72 6.41
CA THR A 34 -8.96 -5.86 5.24
C THR A 34 -9.24 -4.42 5.65
N LEU A 35 -8.31 -3.50 5.39
CA LEU A 35 -8.60 -2.07 5.46
C LEU A 35 -9.50 -1.70 4.28
N ILE A 36 -10.62 -1.04 4.59
CA ILE A 36 -11.53 -0.45 3.62
C ILE A 36 -11.67 1.03 3.92
N ILE A 37 -11.54 1.83 2.87
CA ILE A 37 -11.89 3.24 2.87
C ILE A 37 -13.07 3.39 1.91
N GLU A 38 -14.23 3.68 2.49
CA GLU A 38 -15.49 3.87 1.79
C GLU A 38 -15.74 5.36 1.57
N PHE A 39 -16.08 5.72 0.33
CA PHE A 39 -16.48 7.07 -0.05
C PHE A 39 -17.99 7.12 -0.28
N GLU A 40 -18.65 8.20 0.15
CA GLU A 40 -20.04 8.48 -0.21
C GLU A 40 -20.18 8.68 -1.72
N ASN A 41 -19.23 9.41 -2.32
CA ASN A 41 -19.13 9.66 -3.75
C ASN A 41 -17.94 8.93 -4.36
N LYS A 42 -18.11 8.32 -5.54
CA LYS A 42 -17.01 7.61 -6.22
C LYS A 42 -15.82 8.55 -6.48
N ARG A 43 -14.62 8.12 -6.10
CA ARG A 43 -13.38 8.87 -6.25
C ARG A 43 -12.60 8.40 -7.48
N ARG A 44 -11.96 9.34 -8.18
CA ARG A 44 -10.91 9.01 -9.14
C ARG A 44 -9.64 8.67 -8.37
N VAL A 45 -9.05 7.53 -8.68
CA VAL A 45 -7.86 7.01 -8.02
C VAL A 45 -6.81 6.61 -9.05
N LEU A 46 -5.53 6.70 -8.66
CA LEU A 46 -4.42 6.12 -9.39
C LEU A 46 -3.77 5.05 -8.50
N SER A 47 -3.82 3.80 -8.95
CA SER A 47 -3.19 2.65 -8.31
C SER A 47 -1.97 2.21 -9.11
N THR A 48 -0.84 1.98 -8.46
CA THR A 48 0.34 1.36 -9.12
C THR A 48 0.07 -0.06 -9.58
N ARG A 49 -0.99 -0.70 -9.06
CA ARG A 49 -1.38 -2.07 -9.38
C ARG A 49 -2.43 -2.17 -10.48
N GLU A 50 -3.32 -1.19 -10.56
CA GLU A 50 -4.51 -1.25 -11.43
C GLU A 50 -4.67 -0.03 -12.36
N GLY A 51 -3.76 0.94 -12.30
CA GLY A 51 -3.86 2.19 -13.05
C GLY A 51 -4.96 3.11 -12.54
N PHE A 52 -5.51 3.93 -13.45
CA PHE A 52 -6.61 4.85 -13.12
C PHE A 52 -7.96 4.14 -13.02
N LYS A 53 -8.72 4.41 -11.95
CA LYS A 53 -10.09 3.91 -11.76
C LYS A 53 -11.00 4.99 -11.16
N ILE A 54 -12.31 4.76 -11.24
CA ILE A 54 -13.32 5.51 -10.49
C ILE A 54 -14.05 4.52 -9.59
N VAL A 55 -13.84 4.62 -8.28
CA VAL A 55 -14.20 3.57 -7.31
C VAL A 55 -14.93 4.14 -6.11
N LYS A 56 -15.78 3.33 -5.48
CA LYS A 56 -16.45 3.66 -4.22
C LYS A 56 -15.60 3.26 -3.00
N TYR A 57 -14.67 2.33 -3.20
CA TYR A 57 -13.81 1.82 -2.15
C TYR A 57 -12.35 1.86 -2.59
N VAL A 58 -11.44 2.09 -1.65
CA VAL A 58 -10.05 1.66 -1.77
C VAL A 58 -9.72 0.79 -0.57
N GLY A 59 -8.78 -0.13 -0.74
CA GLY A 59 -8.45 -1.03 0.36
C GLY A 59 -7.05 -1.60 0.30
N ASN A 60 -6.67 -2.21 1.40
CA ASN A 60 -5.44 -2.97 1.54
C ASN A 60 -5.74 -4.23 2.35
N HIS A 61 -5.50 -5.39 1.77
CA HIS A 61 -5.78 -6.69 2.38
C HIS A 61 -4.52 -7.31 2.96
N SER A 62 -4.53 -7.68 4.25
CA SER A 62 -3.41 -8.41 4.86
C SER A 62 -3.49 -9.89 4.50
N ILE A 63 -2.44 -10.43 3.89
CA ILE A 63 -2.30 -11.86 3.61
C ILE A 63 -1.61 -12.49 4.81
N PRO A 64 -2.24 -13.47 5.50
CA PRO A 64 -1.60 -14.23 6.58
C PRO A 64 -0.28 -14.86 6.14
N GLU A 65 0.70 -14.89 7.04
CA GLU A 65 2.06 -15.40 6.78
C GLU A 65 2.06 -16.83 6.22
N VAL A 66 1.20 -17.69 6.76
CA VAL A 66 1.05 -19.09 6.31
C VAL A 66 0.53 -19.25 4.87
N PHE A 67 0.12 -18.16 4.22
CA PHE A 67 -0.37 -18.11 2.84
C PHE A 67 0.55 -17.34 1.88
N TRP A 68 1.64 -16.74 2.35
CA TRP A 68 2.55 -15.94 1.50
C TRP A 68 3.12 -16.71 0.31
N ASP A 69 3.41 -17.99 0.52
CA ASP A 69 3.91 -18.94 -0.48
C ASP A 69 2.80 -19.74 -1.19
N LYS A 70 1.54 -19.71 -0.70
CA LYS A 70 0.42 -20.51 -1.22
C LYS A 70 -0.53 -19.75 -2.14
N VAL A 71 -0.47 -18.42 -2.16
CA VAL A 71 -1.29 -17.59 -3.06
C VAL A 71 -0.66 -17.54 -4.46
N HIS A 72 -0.80 -18.65 -5.20
CA HIS A 72 -0.29 -18.77 -6.58
C HIS A 72 -1.18 -18.08 -7.62
N HIS A 73 -2.49 -18.04 -7.38
CA HIS A 73 -3.48 -17.39 -8.24
C HIS A 73 -4.14 -16.22 -7.53
N TYR A 74 -3.42 -15.09 -7.48
CA TYR A 74 -3.88 -13.92 -6.75
C TYR A 74 -5.28 -13.45 -7.18
N LYS A 75 -5.64 -13.53 -8.47
CA LYS A 75 -6.97 -13.11 -8.95
C LYS A 75 -8.13 -13.91 -8.33
N ASP A 76 -7.92 -15.19 -8.09
CA ASP A 76 -8.93 -16.06 -7.47
C ASP A 76 -9.02 -15.77 -5.97
N TYR A 77 -7.87 -15.57 -5.32
CA TYR A 77 -7.77 -15.17 -3.93
C TYR A 77 -8.46 -13.82 -3.67
N GLU A 78 -8.18 -12.81 -4.50
CA GLU A 78 -8.83 -11.50 -4.51
C GLU A 78 -10.35 -11.63 -4.66
N SER A 79 -10.82 -12.45 -5.61
CA SER A 79 -12.25 -12.64 -5.84
C SER A 79 -12.96 -13.24 -4.62
N LYS A 80 -12.31 -14.17 -3.90
CA LYS A 80 -12.82 -14.72 -2.63
C LYS A 80 -12.91 -13.65 -1.56
N ILE A 81 -11.87 -12.84 -1.37
CA ILE A 81 -11.85 -11.74 -0.39
C ILE A 81 -12.99 -10.77 -0.65
N LEU A 82 -13.12 -10.31 -1.90
CA LEU A 82 -14.16 -9.37 -2.33
C LEU A 82 -15.56 -9.91 -2.05
N LYS A 83 -15.79 -11.19 -2.32
CA LYS A 83 -17.06 -11.87 -1.97
C LYS A 83 -17.31 -11.88 -0.47
N THR A 84 -16.28 -12.21 0.34
CA THR A 84 -16.38 -12.25 1.81
C THR A 84 -16.72 -10.90 2.41
N ILE A 85 -16.09 -9.81 1.94
CA ILE A 85 -16.33 -8.46 2.44
C ILE A 85 -17.52 -7.76 1.76
N GLY A 86 -18.15 -8.41 0.78
CA GLY A 86 -19.35 -7.90 0.10
C GLY A 86 -19.12 -6.73 -0.85
N ILE A 87 -17.92 -6.60 -1.44
CA ILE A 87 -17.57 -5.49 -2.34
C ILE A 87 -17.33 -6.02 -3.77
N LYS A 88 -17.89 -5.35 -4.78
CA LYS A 88 -17.70 -5.71 -6.19
C LYS A 88 -16.33 -5.25 -6.70
N LYS A 89 -15.71 -6.04 -7.57
CA LYS A 89 -14.37 -5.78 -8.12
C LYS A 89 -14.24 -4.47 -8.90
N ASP A 90 -15.29 -4.05 -9.59
CA ASP A 90 -15.36 -2.80 -10.34
C ASP A 90 -15.56 -1.57 -9.44
N GLU A 91 -15.89 -1.76 -8.17
CA GLU A 91 -16.14 -0.67 -7.21
C GLU A 91 -14.97 -0.39 -6.26
N ILE A 92 -13.87 -1.16 -6.35
CA ILE A 92 -12.72 -1.04 -5.45
C ILE A 92 -11.39 -1.01 -6.19
N ALA A 93 -10.42 -0.25 -5.66
CA ALA A 93 -9.01 -0.48 -5.94
C ALA A 93 -8.36 -1.14 -4.71
N LEU A 94 -7.77 -2.33 -4.87
CA LEU A 94 -7.35 -3.17 -3.74
C LEU A 94 -5.85 -3.49 -3.82
N LEU A 95 -5.13 -3.11 -2.78
CA LEU A 95 -3.77 -3.57 -2.53
C LEU A 95 -3.78 -4.84 -1.67
N SER A 96 -2.65 -5.55 -1.66
CA SER A 96 -2.40 -6.62 -0.70
C SER A 96 -1.04 -6.48 -0.05
N THR A 97 -0.98 -6.80 1.23
CA THR A 97 0.22 -6.67 2.05
C THR A 97 0.48 -7.92 2.86
N GLY A 98 1.76 -8.26 3.04
CA GLY A 98 2.16 -9.24 4.05
C GLY A 98 2.21 -8.67 5.47
N ALA A 99 2.23 -7.34 5.62
CA ALA A 99 2.26 -6.72 6.94
C ALA A 99 0.93 -6.95 7.69
N ASN A 100 1.01 -7.07 9.01
CA ASN A 100 -0.17 -7.24 9.84
C ASN A 100 -0.97 -5.93 9.84
N MET A 101 -2.28 -6.02 9.54
CA MET A 101 -3.15 -4.84 9.48
C MET A 101 -3.30 -4.12 10.82
N ASP A 102 -3.01 -4.77 11.95
CA ASP A 102 -2.98 -4.09 13.25
C ASP A 102 -1.80 -3.14 13.42
N ASN A 103 -0.78 -3.28 12.57
CA ASN A 103 0.35 -2.37 12.49
C ASN A 103 0.14 -1.22 11.50
N LEU A 104 -1.09 -1.05 10.99
CA LEU A 104 -1.45 0.10 10.15
C LEU A 104 -1.06 1.40 10.87
N ALA A 105 -0.33 2.25 10.17
CA ALA A 105 -0.02 3.61 10.60
C ALA A 105 -0.83 4.60 9.78
N VAL A 106 -1.26 5.69 10.43
CA VAL A 106 -2.03 6.76 9.81
C VAL A 106 -1.41 8.09 10.19
N ALA A 107 -1.03 8.88 9.20
CA ALA A 107 -0.49 10.22 9.41
C ALA A 107 -1.26 11.25 8.59
N LYS A 108 -1.46 12.43 9.18
CA LYS A 108 -2.22 13.54 8.60
C LYS A 108 -1.37 14.81 8.61
N GLU A 109 -1.44 15.57 7.52
CA GLU A 109 -0.93 16.92 7.40
C GLU A 109 -2.04 17.84 6.90
N GLU A 110 -2.06 19.08 7.40
CA GLU A 110 -3.04 20.10 7.03
C GLU A 110 -2.36 21.45 6.83
N PHE A 111 -2.82 22.19 5.83
CA PHE A 111 -2.44 23.57 5.63
C PHE A 111 -3.51 24.29 4.82
N ASP A 112 -3.92 25.47 5.30
CA ASP A 112 -5.02 26.23 4.71
C ASP A 112 -6.29 25.36 4.61
N GLU A 113 -6.90 25.28 3.44
CA GLU A 113 -8.09 24.46 3.15
C GLU A 113 -7.75 23.00 2.78
N PHE A 114 -6.47 22.62 2.72
CA PHE A 114 -6.04 21.29 2.26
C PHE A 114 -5.68 20.36 3.42
N TYR A 115 -5.98 19.08 3.22
CA TYR A 115 -5.38 18.00 4.00
C TYR A 115 -4.80 16.90 3.11
N VAL A 116 -3.87 16.15 3.68
CA VAL A 116 -3.34 14.91 3.15
C VAL A 116 -3.28 13.87 4.26
N ILE A 117 -3.73 12.65 3.98
CA ILE A 117 -3.69 11.52 4.90
C ILE A 117 -3.03 10.33 4.22
N ALA A 118 -2.05 9.73 4.88
CA ALA A 118 -1.38 8.52 4.45
C ALA A 118 -1.76 7.36 5.38
N PHE A 119 -2.30 6.28 4.80
CA PHE A 119 -2.52 4.99 5.44
C PHE A 119 -1.43 4.04 4.98
N THR A 120 -0.64 3.49 5.90
CA THR A 120 0.54 2.70 5.54
C THR A 120 0.61 1.38 6.29
N THR A 121 0.83 0.31 5.54
CA THR A 121 1.31 -0.96 6.08
C THR A 121 2.70 -1.19 5.50
N ALA A 122 3.69 -1.45 6.34
CA ALA A 122 5.07 -1.58 5.91
C ALA A 122 5.73 -2.75 6.64
N GLY A 123 6.46 -3.59 5.91
CA GLY A 123 7.36 -4.59 6.47
C GLY A 123 8.54 -4.80 5.53
N ALA A 124 9.76 -4.66 6.04
CA ALA A 124 10.99 -4.67 5.27
C ALA A 124 11.95 -5.80 5.68
N LYS A 125 11.67 -6.49 6.80
CA LYS A 125 12.52 -7.54 7.38
C LYS A 125 12.98 -8.63 6.40
N TYR A 126 12.17 -9.00 5.41
CA TYR A 126 12.40 -10.19 4.58
C TYR A 126 12.75 -9.88 3.13
N ASN A 127 12.50 -8.67 2.63
CA ASN A 127 12.70 -8.33 1.22
C ASN A 127 13.06 -6.88 0.94
N ALA A 128 13.60 -6.15 1.92
CA ALA A 128 14.20 -4.85 1.65
C ALA A 128 15.29 -4.95 0.57
N ILE A 129 15.26 -4.01 -0.39
CA ILE A 129 16.13 -4.02 -1.57
C ILE A 129 16.66 -2.61 -1.86
N ARG A 130 17.91 -2.53 -2.33
CA ARG A 130 18.51 -1.34 -2.94
C ARG A 130 18.29 -1.37 -4.46
N LEU A 131 17.26 -0.67 -4.93
CA LEU A 131 16.97 -0.62 -6.37
C LEU A 131 18.09 0.07 -7.15
N GLY A 132 18.49 -0.54 -8.27
CA GLY A 132 19.56 -0.05 -9.15
C GLY A 132 20.95 -0.64 -8.87
N ASP A 133 21.18 -1.14 -7.65
CA ASP A 133 22.45 -1.74 -7.23
C ASP A 133 22.39 -3.28 -7.18
N GLU A 134 21.19 -3.86 -7.10
CA GLU A 134 20.98 -5.30 -6.94
C GLU A 134 20.38 -5.95 -8.19
N GLU A 135 20.76 -7.21 -8.45
CA GLU A 135 20.18 -8.02 -9.52
C GLU A 135 18.76 -8.49 -9.18
N ALA A 136 17.93 -8.61 -10.21
CA ALA A 136 16.56 -9.06 -10.08
C ALA A 136 16.45 -10.58 -10.26
N ASP A 137 15.86 -11.24 -9.26
CA ASP A 137 15.54 -12.68 -9.27
C ASP A 137 14.08 -12.92 -9.65
N TYR A 138 13.45 -11.95 -10.32
CA TYR A 138 12.10 -12.08 -10.87
C TYR A 138 12.03 -11.57 -12.30
N ILE A 139 11.18 -12.20 -13.10
CA ILE A 139 10.83 -11.75 -14.45
C ILE A 139 9.30 -11.70 -14.59
N GLU A 140 8.79 -10.63 -15.18
CA GLU A 140 7.41 -10.56 -15.64
C GLU A 140 7.36 -10.95 -17.11
N LYS A 141 6.52 -11.94 -17.44
CA LYS A 141 6.25 -12.35 -18.82
C LYS A 141 4.78 -12.70 -18.97
N ASP A 142 4.15 -12.20 -20.02
CA ASP A 142 2.74 -12.49 -20.35
C ASP A 142 1.78 -12.21 -19.17
N PHE A 143 1.99 -11.07 -18.49
CA PHE A 143 1.24 -10.64 -17.30
C PHE A 143 1.33 -11.61 -16.10
N LYS A 144 2.39 -12.41 -16.02
CA LYS A 144 2.70 -13.31 -14.92
C LYS A 144 4.11 -13.06 -14.42
N THR A 145 4.29 -13.03 -13.10
CA THR A 145 5.60 -12.90 -12.47
C THR A 145 6.13 -14.27 -12.10
N TYR A 146 7.41 -14.49 -12.42
CA TYR A 146 8.14 -15.72 -12.15
C TYR A 146 9.42 -15.41 -11.39
N LYS A 147 9.87 -16.34 -10.53
CA LYS A 147 11.17 -16.25 -9.85
C LYS A 147 12.25 -16.92 -10.71
N ILE A 148 13.46 -16.39 -10.69
CA ILE A 148 14.64 -16.94 -11.36
C ILE A 148 15.49 -17.61 -10.28
N VAL A 149 15.71 -18.91 -10.40
CA VAL A 149 16.56 -19.71 -9.50
C VAL A 149 17.48 -20.56 -10.37
N ASP A 150 18.80 -20.39 -10.22
CA ASP A 150 19.82 -21.10 -11.01
C ASP A 150 19.56 -21.06 -12.53
N GLY A 151 19.15 -19.88 -13.03
CA GLY A 151 18.81 -19.67 -14.45
C GLY A 151 17.48 -20.30 -14.89
N LYS A 152 16.68 -20.85 -13.98
CA LYS A 152 15.37 -21.45 -14.26
C LYS A 152 14.24 -20.60 -13.72
N ILE A 153 13.14 -20.58 -14.47
CA ILE A 153 11.89 -19.93 -14.09
C ILE A 153 11.08 -20.88 -13.19
N VAL A 154 10.79 -20.43 -11.96
CA VAL A 154 9.98 -21.14 -10.97
C VAL A 154 8.81 -20.27 -10.47
N PRO A 155 7.77 -20.85 -9.84
CA PRO A 155 6.68 -20.08 -9.24
C PRO A 155 7.19 -19.07 -8.21
N LYS A 156 6.54 -17.90 -8.18
CA LYS A 156 6.86 -16.80 -7.28
C LYS A 156 6.46 -17.13 -5.83
N GLU A 157 7.29 -16.70 -4.89
CA GLU A 157 6.93 -16.51 -3.47
C GLU A 157 6.62 -15.01 -3.24
N ASN A 158 5.60 -14.68 -2.43
CA ASN A 158 5.36 -13.28 -2.05
C ASN A 158 6.00 -13.02 -0.68
N ILE A 159 6.71 -11.91 -0.55
CA ILE A 159 7.38 -11.49 0.67
C ILE A 159 7.11 -9.99 0.85
N GLY A 160 7.03 -9.52 2.11
CA GLY A 160 6.89 -8.15 2.66
C GLY A 160 6.62 -6.96 1.71
N THR A 161 5.83 -5.97 2.12
CA THR A 161 5.61 -4.80 1.25
C THR A 161 5.43 -3.52 2.03
N VAL A 162 5.75 -2.39 1.41
CA VAL A 162 5.27 -1.08 1.81
C VAL A 162 4.11 -0.67 0.90
N ASN A 163 2.90 -0.72 1.45
CA ASN A 163 1.70 -0.24 0.77
C ASN A 163 1.24 1.07 1.39
N ILE A 164 0.98 2.07 0.55
CA ILE A 164 0.57 3.41 0.96
C ILE A 164 -0.72 3.80 0.22
N ILE A 165 -1.77 4.13 0.96
CA ILE A 165 -2.97 4.79 0.40
C ILE A 165 -2.94 6.24 0.85
N LEU A 166 -2.84 7.16 -0.11
CA LEU A 166 -2.82 8.60 0.10
C LEU A 166 -4.19 9.19 -0.27
N ILE A 167 -4.80 9.94 0.63
CA ILE A 167 -6.06 10.67 0.40
C ILE A 167 -5.84 12.16 0.61
N THR A 168 -6.38 12.99 -0.26
CA THR A 168 -6.45 14.44 -0.09
C THR A 168 -7.83 14.97 -0.51
N ASN A 169 -8.26 16.08 0.08
CA ASN A 169 -9.42 16.82 -0.42
C ASN A 169 -9.14 17.68 -1.67
N ALA A 170 -7.89 17.82 -2.10
CA ALA A 170 -7.56 18.53 -3.34
C ALA A 170 -8.07 17.81 -4.59
N ASN A 171 -8.66 18.55 -5.53
CA ASN A 171 -9.00 18.03 -6.85
C ASN A 171 -7.75 17.98 -7.74
N LEU A 172 -7.04 16.86 -7.66
CA LEU A 172 -5.81 16.63 -8.42
C LEU A 172 -6.09 16.41 -9.92
N THR A 173 -5.23 16.97 -10.77
CA THR A 173 -5.13 16.52 -12.18
C THR A 173 -4.50 15.13 -12.25
N ASP A 174 -4.68 14.41 -13.37
CA ASP A 174 -4.03 13.11 -13.56
C ASP A 174 -2.49 13.22 -13.50
N GLY A 175 -1.93 14.33 -14.01
CA GLY A 175 -0.51 14.65 -13.91
C GLY A 175 -0.05 14.87 -12.46
N ALA A 176 -0.85 15.56 -11.65
CA ALA A 176 -0.59 15.74 -10.22
C ALA A 176 -0.63 14.42 -9.44
N MET A 177 -1.56 13.52 -9.79
CA MET A 177 -1.66 12.19 -9.19
C MET A 177 -0.44 11.33 -9.55
N ALA A 178 -0.01 11.33 -10.82
CA ALA A 178 1.19 10.63 -11.24
C ALA A 178 2.45 11.22 -10.59
N ARG A 179 2.56 12.56 -10.50
CA ARG A 179 3.67 13.24 -9.82
C ARG A 179 3.74 12.89 -8.34
N ALA A 180 2.59 12.70 -7.69
CA ALA A 180 2.53 12.36 -6.27
C ALA A 180 3.22 11.01 -5.99
N ILE A 181 3.15 10.05 -6.91
CA ILE A 181 3.86 8.76 -6.78
C ILE A 181 5.36 8.95 -6.59
N ILE A 182 5.98 9.91 -7.31
CA ILE A 182 7.41 10.21 -7.16
C ILE A 182 7.68 10.75 -5.75
N THR A 183 6.91 11.75 -5.31
CA THR A 183 7.05 12.36 -3.97
C THR A 183 6.82 11.35 -2.85
N ILE A 184 5.82 10.47 -2.98
CA ILE A 184 5.55 9.39 -2.03
C ILE A 184 6.74 8.41 -1.99
N THR A 185 7.30 8.07 -3.16
CA THR A 185 8.44 7.15 -3.26
C THR A 185 9.69 7.73 -2.60
N GLU A 186 10.03 8.98 -2.87
CA GLU A 186 11.17 9.68 -2.26
C GLU A 186 11.00 9.80 -0.73
N ALA A 187 9.79 10.14 -0.25
CA ALA A 187 9.49 10.23 1.17
C ALA A 187 9.59 8.89 1.89
N LYS A 188 9.13 7.80 1.26
CA LYS A 188 9.31 6.42 1.75
C LYS A 188 10.79 6.06 1.82
N THR A 189 11.57 6.35 0.78
CA THR A 189 13.02 6.08 0.79
C THR A 189 13.73 6.89 1.87
N ASN A 190 13.32 8.13 2.12
CA ASN A 190 13.83 8.95 3.22
C ASN A 190 13.54 8.30 4.59
N ALA A 191 12.33 7.76 4.81
CA ALA A 191 12.02 6.99 6.02
C ALA A 191 12.92 5.75 6.19
N PHE A 192 13.19 5.01 5.11
CA PHE A 192 14.09 3.86 5.14
C PHE A 192 15.53 4.26 5.53
N GLN A 193 16.02 5.38 5.00
CA GLN A 193 17.34 5.91 5.34
C GLN A 193 17.43 6.33 6.80
N GLU A 194 16.42 7.04 7.31
CA GLU A 194 16.37 7.48 8.71
C GLU A 194 16.36 6.31 9.69
N LEU A 195 15.64 5.23 9.34
CA LEU A 195 15.60 4.00 10.12
C LEU A 195 16.78 3.05 9.84
N ASN A 196 17.73 3.45 8.99
CA ASN A 196 18.88 2.62 8.58
C ASN A 196 18.46 1.21 8.12
N VAL A 197 17.35 1.12 7.38
CA VAL A 197 16.86 -0.15 6.81
C VAL A 197 17.84 -0.61 5.75
N ARG A 198 18.39 -1.81 5.92
CA ARG A 198 19.39 -2.40 5.03
C ARG A 198 18.77 -3.38 4.07
N SER A 199 19.40 -3.57 2.90
CA SER A 199 19.02 -4.64 2.00
C SER A 199 19.14 -5.99 2.71
N THR A 200 18.19 -6.88 2.43
CA THR A 200 18.22 -8.25 2.97
C THR A 200 19.24 -9.13 2.27
N LYS A 201 19.64 -8.79 1.04
CA LYS A 201 20.66 -9.51 0.27
C LYS A 201 22.06 -8.93 0.46
N HIS A 202 22.13 -7.61 0.59
CA HIS A 202 23.38 -6.84 0.65
C HIS A 202 23.36 -5.90 1.86
N PRO A 203 23.59 -6.42 3.09
CA PRO A 203 23.43 -5.64 4.32
C PRO A 203 24.29 -4.38 4.42
N GLU A 204 25.34 -4.26 3.62
CA GLU A 204 26.16 -3.06 3.48
C GLU A 204 25.40 -1.88 2.83
N LEU A 205 24.35 -2.16 2.06
CA LEU A 205 23.56 -1.17 1.33
C LEU A 205 22.29 -0.75 2.10
N LEU A 206 21.95 0.54 2.04
CA LEU A 206 20.69 1.07 2.56
C LEU A 206 19.55 0.81 1.57
N ALA A 207 18.54 0.05 1.96
CA ALA A 207 17.40 -0.24 1.09
C ALA A 207 16.62 1.02 0.70
N THR A 208 16.03 1.00 -0.49
CA THR A 208 15.18 2.08 -1.01
C THR A 208 13.68 1.75 -0.92
N GLY A 209 13.35 0.49 -0.62
CA GLY A 209 12.00 -0.07 -0.55
C GLY A 209 12.06 -1.60 -0.43
N THR A 210 11.00 -2.31 -0.78
CA THR A 210 10.93 -3.79 -0.71
C THR A 210 10.80 -4.49 -2.07
N GLY A 211 10.82 -3.72 -3.18
CA GLY A 211 10.68 -4.24 -4.54
C GLY A 211 9.24 -4.65 -4.93
N THR A 212 8.31 -4.61 -3.97
CA THR A 212 6.90 -4.97 -4.12
C THR A 212 5.95 -3.84 -3.70
N ASP A 213 6.51 -2.67 -3.41
CA ASP A 213 5.79 -1.51 -2.88
C ASP A 213 4.63 -1.09 -3.81
N ASN A 214 3.48 -0.76 -3.22
CA ASN A 214 2.32 -0.30 -3.99
C ASN A 214 1.70 0.97 -3.39
N ILE A 215 1.19 1.83 -4.26
CA ILE A 215 0.60 3.13 -3.87
C ILE A 215 -0.78 3.28 -4.51
N ILE A 216 -1.73 3.81 -3.75
CA ILE A 216 -2.97 4.38 -4.26
C ILE A 216 -3.00 5.86 -3.91
N VAL A 217 -3.21 6.72 -4.91
CA VAL A 217 -3.51 8.15 -4.72
C VAL A 217 -4.99 8.38 -4.98
N VAL A 218 -5.70 8.94 -4.00
CA VAL A 218 -7.13 9.28 -4.07
C VAL A 218 -7.26 10.79 -4.10
N LYS A 219 -7.91 11.31 -5.14
CA LYS A 219 -8.16 12.76 -5.24
C LYS A 219 -9.48 13.17 -4.59
N GLY A 220 -9.50 14.43 -4.17
CA GLY A 220 -10.61 15.14 -3.59
C GLY A 220 -11.56 15.80 -4.59
N PHE A 221 -12.53 16.56 -4.06
CA PHE A 221 -13.43 17.43 -4.83
C PHE A 221 -13.24 18.92 -4.52
N GLY A 222 -12.26 19.27 -3.68
CA GLY A 222 -11.95 20.65 -3.29
C GLY A 222 -11.20 21.41 -4.39
N ARG A 223 -10.31 22.32 -3.96
CA ARG A 223 -9.55 23.17 -4.88
C ARG A 223 -8.65 22.37 -5.81
N GLY A 224 -8.49 22.89 -7.03
CA GLY A 224 -7.67 22.28 -8.06
C GLY A 224 -6.18 22.37 -7.75
N VAL A 225 -5.45 21.26 -7.95
CA VAL A 225 -3.99 21.22 -7.86
C VAL A 225 -3.45 20.40 -9.04
N ASP A 226 -2.55 21.00 -9.81
CA ASP A 226 -1.98 20.39 -11.02
C ASP A 226 -0.54 19.88 -10.84
N TYR A 227 0.09 20.21 -9.70
CA TYR A 227 1.46 19.81 -9.40
C TYR A 227 1.68 19.51 -7.91
N THR A 228 2.33 18.37 -7.62
CA THR A 228 2.56 17.85 -6.26
C THR A 228 4.04 17.63 -5.96
N GLY A 229 4.95 18.28 -6.70
CA GLY A 229 6.39 18.19 -6.43
C GLY A 229 6.81 18.84 -5.11
N GLY A 230 7.98 18.44 -4.58
CA GLY A 230 8.46 18.82 -3.24
C GLY A 230 8.67 20.32 -2.97
N HIS A 231 8.69 21.18 -3.99
CA HIS A 231 8.72 22.64 -3.82
C HIS A 231 7.33 23.27 -3.62
N THR A 232 6.27 22.47 -3.67
CA THR A 232 4.89 22.91 -3.42
C THR A 232 4.45 22.54 -2.02
N LYS A 233 3.51 23.30 -1.46
CA LYS A 233 2.95 22.99 -0.14
C LYS A 233 2.24 21.64 -0.11
N MET A 234 1.52 21.30 -1.19
CA MET A 234 0.89 19.98 -1.33
C MET A 234 1.94 18.86 -1.35
N GLY A 235 3.03 19.03 -2.12
CA GLY A 235 4.14 18.06 -2.14
C GLY A 235 4.83 17.90 -0.78
N GLU A 236 5.04 19.00 -0.05
CA GLU A 236 5.56 18.98 1.32
C GLU A 236 4.64 18.17 2.27
N MET A 237 3.34 18.43 2.24
CA MET A 237 2.35 17.72 3.06
C MET A 237 2.31 16.23 2.73
N ILE A 238 2.33 15.86 1.45
CA ILE A 238 2.43 14.46 1.01
C ILE A 238 3.68 13.81 1.58
N ALA A 239 4.85 14.43 1.39
CA ALA A 239 6.12 13.86 1.85
C ALA A 239 6.15 13.69 3.37
N LYS A 240 5.66 14.67 4.14
CA LYS A 240 5.59 14.61 5.61
C LYS A 240 4.65 13.52 6.10
N ALA A 241 3.42 13.45 5.57
CA ALA A 241 2.46 12.43 5.95
C ALA A 241 3.01 11.02 5.67
N VAL A 242 3.54 10.79 4.46
CA VAL A 242 4.10 9.51 4.06
C VAL A 242 5.30 9.12 4.91
N LYS A 243 6.25 10.03 5.12
CA LYS A 243 7.45 9.73 5.92
C LYS A 243 7.06 9.31 7.34
N LYS A 244 6.15 10.05 7.99
CA LYS A 244 5.66 9.74 9.34
C LYS A 244 4.97 8.37 9.38
N SER A 245 4.04 8.10 8.47
CA SER A 245 3.30 6.83 8.46
C SER A 245 4.19 5.63 8.13
N VAL A 246 5.17 5.78 7.22
CA VAL A 246 6.12 4.71 6.90
C VAL A 246 7.03 4.39 8.09
N ILE A 247 7.57 5.41 8.77
CA ILE A 247 8.40 5.21 9.97
C ILE A 247 7.60 4.45 11.03
N GLU A 248 6.40 4.91 11.36
CA GLU A 248 5.56 4.29 12.38
C GLU A 248 5.17 2.85 12.01
N ALA A 249 4.79 2.59 10.74
CA ALA A 249 4.44 1.25 10.29
C ALA A 249 5.61 0.28 10.39
N LEU A 250 6.82 0.69 9.99
CA LEU A 250 8.02 -0.13 10.08
C LEU A 250 8.42 -0.43 11.53
N ILE A 251 8.34 0.56 12.42
CA ILE A 251 8.60 0.35 13.85
C ILE A 251 7.62 -0.68 14.43
N LYS A 252 6.33 -0.54 14.14
CA LYS A 252 5.29 -1.47 14.61
C LYS A 252 5.47 -2.88 14.05
N GLN A 253 5.75 -3.01 12.75
CA GLN A 253 5.82 -4.31 12.07
C GLN A 253 7.13 -5.05 12.34
N ASP A 254 8.26 -4.36 12.21
CA ASP A 254 9.59 -4.97 12.24
C ASP A 254 10.29 -4.82 13.60
N ASN A 255 9.64 -4.16 14.58
CA ASN A 255 10.17 -3.90 15.93
C ASN A 255 11.52 -3.16 15.91
N ILE A 256 11.67 -2.19 15.00
CA ILE A 256 12.87 -1.36 14.88
C ILE A 256 13.03 -0.51 16.14
N LYS A 257 14.22 -0.55 16.74
CA LYS A 257 14.58 0.29 17.90
C LYS A 257 15.20 1.60 17.40
N ILE A 258 14.74 2.73 17.96
CA ILE A 258 15.28 4.08 17.73
C ILE A 258 16.25 4.42 18.85
#